data_AF-A0A401IEB4-F1
#
_entry.id   AF-A0A401IEB4-F1
#
_cell.length_a   1.000
_cell.length_b   1.000
_cell.length_c   1.000
_cell.angle_alpha   90.00
_cell.angle_beta   90.00
_cell.angle_gamma   90.00
#
_symmetry.space_group_name_H-M   'P 1'
#
loop_
_entity.id
_entity.type
_entity.pdbx_description
1 polymer ?
#
loop_
_entity_poly.entity_id
_entity_poly.type
_entity_poly.pdbx_seq_one_letter_code
_entity_poly.pdbx_strand_id
1 'polypeptide(L)'
;MNIHLNLEQEEFIESQIKQGKYTNVQQVIDHALKLLEQEDQDYEKWLDETRQKVAIGLNQLERGEKVDGETVIAQLEQKFACLRQEKLHG
;
A
#
# COMPACT_ATOMS: atom_id res chain seq x y z
N MET A 1 15.19 24.29 -15.24
CA MET A 1 13.73 24.47 -15.03
C MET A 1 13.57 25.43 -13.87
N ASN A 2 12.71 26.44 -13.98
CA ASN A 2 12.40 27.34 -12.87
C ASN A 2 11.08 26.89 -12.25
N ILE A 3 11.10 26.56 -10.97
CA ILE A 3 9.93 26.12 -10.21
C ILE A 3 9.60 27.26 -9.25
N HIS A 4 8.33 27.67 -9.23
CA HIS A 4 7.85 28.66 -8.27
C HIS A 4 7.30 27.92 -7.06
N LEU A 5 7.83 28.23 -5.89
CA LEU A 5 7.33 27.73 -4.62
C LEU A 5 6.35 28.74 -4.04
N ASN A 6 5.35 28.25 -3.33
CA ASN A 6 4.53 29.10 -2.49
C ASN A 6 5.22 29.32 -1.14
N LEU A 7 4.72 30.29 -0.36
CA LEU A 7 5.32 30.66 0.93
C LEU A 7 5.41 29.46 1.90
N GLU A 8 4.38 28.62 1.95
CA GLU A 8 4.34 27.44 2.83
C GLU A 8 5.41 26.42 2.47
N GLN A 9 5.66 26.19 1.17
CA GLN A 9 6.70 25.29 0.68
C GLN A 9 8.10 25.82 1.01
N GLU A 10 8.32 27.13 0.87
CA GLU A 10 9.59 27.77 1.24
C GLU A 10 9.85 27.65 2.75
N GLU A 11 8.86 27.99 3.58
CA GLU A 11 8.95 27.86 5.04
C GLU A 11 9.20 26.41 5.47
N PHE A 12 8.54 25.45 4.82
CA PHE A 12 8.77 24.03 5.07
C PHE A 12 10.22 23.64 4.77
N ILE A 13 10.72 23.95 3.57
CA ILE A 13 12.10 23.63 3.16
C ILE A 13 13.11 24.28 4.13
N GLU A 14 12.94 25.56 4.45
CA GLU A 14 13.79 26.24 5.41
C GLU A 14 13.77 25.57 6.78
N SER A 15 12.60 25.13 7.26
CA SER A 15 12.49 24.45 8.55
C SER A 15 13.28 23.14 8.58
N GLN A 16 13.27 22.37 7.49
CA GLN A 16 13.98 21.10 7.41
C GLN A 16 15.49 21.30 7.39
N ILE A 17 15.97 22.37 6.74
CA ILE A 17 17.39 22.74 6.73
C ILE A 17 17.81 23.27 8.12
N LYS A 18 17.01 24.15 8.75
CA LYS A 18 17.28 24.67 10.10
C LYS A 18 17.35 23.57 11.15
N GLN A 19 16.56 22.50 10.99
CA GLN A 19 16.61 21.31 11.85
C GLN A 19 17.84 20.43 11.61
N GLY A 20 18.68 20.75 10.61
CA GLY A 20 19.86 19.97 10.25
C GLY A 20 19.56 18.65 9.53
N LYS A 21 18.31 18.41 9.13
CA LYS A 21 17.92 17.18 8.41
C LYS A 21 18.47 17.16 6.98
N TYR A 22 18.65 18.32 6.37
CA TYR A 22 19.20 18.47 5.02
C TYR A 22 20.18 19.65 4.97
N THR A 23 21.18 19.56 4.10
CA THR A 23 22.24 20.58 4.00
C THR A 23 21.85 21.76 3.11
N ASN A 24 20.91 21.56 2.18
CA ASN A 24 20.47 22.61 1.24
C ASN A 24 19.09 22.29 0.65
N VAL A 25 18.52 23.27 -0.06
CA VAL A 25 17.21 23.17 -0.73
C VAL A 25 17.17 22.02 -1.74
N GLN A 26 18.25 21.83 -2.51
CA GLN A 26 18.29 20.79 -3.54
C GLN A 26 18.13 19.39 -2.95
N GLN A 27 18.76 19.10 -1.81
CA GLN A 27 18.59 17.80 -1.14
C GLN A 27 17.16 17.55 -0.67
N VAL A 28 16.45 18.59 -0.21
CA VAL A 28 15.05 18.48 0.18
C VAL A 28 14.18 18.15 -1.04
N ILE A 29 14.42 18.84 -2.15
CA ILE A 29 13.70 18.63 -3.42
C ILE A 29 13.98 17.24 -3.98
N ASP A 30 15.25 16.82 -4.04
CA ASP A 30 15.64 15.50 -4.53
C ASP A 30 14.99 14.38 -3.71
N HIS A 31 14.95 14.55 -2.39
CA HIS A 31 14.30 13.59 -1.51
C HIS A 31 12.78 13.55 -1.72
N ALA A 32 12.13 14.72 -1.86
CA ALA A 32 10.69 14.79 -2.14
C ALA A 32 10.32 14.15 -3.48
N LEU A 33 11.10 14.39 -4.53
CA LEU A 33 10.88 13.79 -5.85
C LEU A 33 11.10 12.28 -5.82
N LYS A 34 12.09 11.79 -5.05
CA LYS A 34 12.30 10.36 -4.86
C LYS A 34 11.12 9.69 -4.15
N LEU A 35 10.56 10.34 -3.13
CA LEU A 35 9.36 9.84 -2.46
C LEU A 35 8.16 9.78 -3.41
N LEU A 36 7.98 10.80 -4.25
CA LEU A 36 6.93 10.82 -5.26
C LEU A 36 7.11 9.68 -6.28
N GLU A 37 8.33 9.49 -6.78
CA GLU A 37 8.62 8.39 -7.70
C GLU A 37 8.36 7.01 -7.07
N GLN A 38 8.69 6.85 -5.79
CA GLN A 38 8.40 5.61 -5.06
C GLN A 38 6.90 5.38 -4.90
N GLU A 39 6.13 6.42 -4.55
CA GLU A 39 4.67 6.34 -4.44
C GLU A 39 4.02 5.94 -5.77
N ASP A 40 4.45 6.57 -6.87
CA ASP A 40 3.96 6.25 -8.22
C ASP A 40 4.28 4.79 -8.60
N GLN A 41 5.51 4.33 -8.32
CA GLN A 41 5.92 2.94 -8.59
C GLN A 41 5.12 1.92 -7.76
N ASP A 42 4.91 2.21 -6.48
CA ASP A 42 4.13 1.35 -5.59
C ASP A 42 2.65 1.30 -6.02
N TYR A 43 2.10 2.42 -6.47
CA TYR A 43 0.75 2.49 -7.00
C TYR A 43 0.58 1.66 -8.27
N GLU A 44 1.48 1.81 -9.25
CA GLU A 44 1.43 1.04 -10.50
C GLU A 44 1.57 -0.47 -10.24
N LYS A 45 2.48 -0.85 -9.34
CA LYS A 45 2.63 -2.25 -8.93
C LYS A 45 1.35 -2.79 -8.29
N TRP A 46 0.77 -2.03 -7.36
CA TRP A 46 -0.49 -2.42 -6.71
C TRP A 46 -1.63 -2.56 -7.72
N LEU A 47 -1.69 -1.65 -8.70
CA LEU A 47 -2.70 -1.65 -9.75
C LEU A 47 -2.58 -2.90 -10.63
N ASP A 48 -1.37 -3.25 -11.06
CA ASP A 48 -1.12 -4.42 -11.90
C ASP A 48 -1.41 -5.73 -11.15
N GLU A 49 -0.96 -5.85 -9.90
CA GLU A 49 -1.27 -7.01 -9.05
C GLU A 49 -2.79 -7.17 -8.85
N THR A 50 -3.48 -6.05 -8.65
CA THR A 50 -4.93 -6.05 -8.45
C THR A 50 -5.66 -6.47 -9.72
N ARG A 51 -5.27 -5.91 -10.89
CA ARG A 51 -5.83 -6.29 -12.19
C ARG A 51 -5.64 -7.79 -12.46
N GLN A 52 -4.47 -8.33 -12.16
CA GLN A 52 -4.21 -9.76 -12.31
C GLN A 52 -5.12 -10.60 -11.41
N LYS A 53 -5.27 -10.25 -10.13
CA LYS A 53 -6.15 -10.96 -9.19
C LYS A 53 -7.61 -10.91 -9.64
N VAL A 54 -8.08 -9.75 -10.12
CA VAL A 54 -9.44 -9.60 -10.67
C VAL A 54 -9.63 -10.47 -11.92
N ALA A 55 -8.67 -10.46 -12.85
CA ALA A 55 -8.74 -11.30 -14.04
C ALA A 55 -8.81 -12.79 -13.71
N ILE A 56 -8.02 -13.25 -12.72
CA ILE A 56 -8.09 -14.63 -12.23
C ILE A 56 -9.48 -14.94 -11.68
N GLY A 57 -10.02 -14.08 -10.80
CA GLY A 57 -11.35 -14.25 -10.22
C GLY A 57 -12.46 -14.29 -11.27
N LEU A 58 -12.41 -13.43 -12.29
CA LEU A 58 -13.37 -13.45 -13.39
C LEU A 58 -13.30 -14.77 -14.18
N ASN A 59 -12.10 -15.24 -14.52
CA ASN A 59 -11.92 -16.54 -15.18
C ASN A 59 -12.45 -17.72 -14.33
N GLN A 60 -12.28 -17.67 -13.00
CA GLN A 60 -12.83 -18.67 -12.09
C GLN A 60 -14.37 -18.66 -12.08
N LEU A 61 -14.97 -17.46 -12.07
CA LEU A 61 -16.42 -17.30 -12.14
C LEU A 61 -16.98 -17.84 -13.46
N GLU A 62 -16.31 -17.59 -14.59
CA GLU A 62 -16.70 -18.12 -15.91
C GLU A 62 -16.67 -19.65 -15.95
N ARG A 63 -15.72 -20.28 -15.25
CA ARG A 63 -15.66 -21.75 -15.10
C ARG A 63 -16.65 -22.31 -14.07
N GLY A 64 -17.41 -21.45 -13.40
CA GLY A 64 -18.37 -21.84 -12.38
C GLY A 64 -17.75 -22.18 -11.02
N GLU A 65 -16.48 -21.83 -10.79
CA GLU A 65 -15.74 -22.06 -9.52
C GLU A 65 -16.14 -21.06 -8.42
N LYS A 66 -17.44 -20.78 -8.32
CA LYS A 66 -17.99 -19.94 -7.25
C LYS A 66 -18.26 -20.78 -6.01
N VAL A 67 -18.04 -20.18 -4.85
CA VAL A 67 -18.36 -20.76 -3.55
C VAL A 67 -19.43 -19.93 -2.87
N ASP A 68 -20.30 -20.60 -2.12
CA ASP A 68 -21.31 -19.93 -1.32
C ASP A 68 -20.67 -19.24 -0.10
N GLY A 69 -21.06 -17.98 0.13
CA GLY A 69 -20.44 -17.14 1.15
C GLY A 69 -20.68 -17.63 2.57
N GLU A 70 -21.90 -18.09 2.88
CA GLU A 70 -22.25 -18.62 4.20
C GLU A 70 -21.45 -19.89 4.50
N THR A 71 -21.29 -20.75 3.48
CA THR A 71 -20.49 -21.97 3.57
C THR A 71 -19.01 -21.66 3.88
N VAL A 72 -18.42 -20.65 3.23
CA VAL A 72 -17.03 -20.24 3.49
C VAL A 72 -16.86 -19.69 4.91
N ILE A 73 -17.78 -18.85 5.36
CA ILE A 73 -17.74 -18.26 6.72
C ILE A 73 -17.81 -19.37 7.77
N ALA A 74 -18.75 -20.32 7.64
CA ALA A 74 -18.90 -21.43 8.56
C ALA A 74 -17.62 -22.29 8.65
N GLN A 75 -16.97 -22.57 7.51
CA GLN A 75 -15.70 -23.30 7.48
C GLN A 75 -14.55 -22.53 8.17
N LEU A 76 -14.48 -21.22 7.99
CA LEU A 76 -13.48 -20.37 8.64
C LEU A 76 -13.69 -20.33 10.15
N GLU A 77 -14.93 -20.17 10.61
CA GLU A 77 -15.28 -20.20 12.03
C GLU A 77 -14.89 -21.53 12.70
N GLN A 78 -15.19 -22.65 12.04
CA GLN A 78 -14.80 -23.97 12.50
C GLN A 78 -13.27 -24.11 12.59
N LYS A 79 -12.54 -23.63 11.58
CA LYS A 79 -11.07 -23.64 11.57
C LYS A 79 -10.50 -22.82 12.74
N PHE A 80 -11.04 -21.63 12.99
CA PHE A 80 -10.60 -20.80 14.13
C PHE A 80 -10.97 -21.41 15.48
N ALA A 81 -12.11 -22.08 15.61
CA ALA A 81 -12.48 -22.80 16.82
C ALA A 81 -11.50 -23.93 17.13
N CYS A 82 -11.12 -24.73 16.12
CA CYS A 82 -10.14 -25.81 16.26
C CYS A 82 -8.77 -25.27 16.72
N LEU A 83 -8.25 -24.24 16.05
CA LEU A 83 -6.96 -23.61 16.38
C LEU A 83 -6.92 -23.05 17.82
N ARG A 84 -8.05 -22.55 18.33
CA ARG A 84 -8.16 -22.09 19.72
C ARG A 84 -8.12 -23.24 20.72
N GLN A 85 -8.74 -24.38 20.40
CA GLN A 85 -8.72 -25.56 21.27
C GLN A 85 -7.34 -26.22 21.32
N GLU A 86 -6.62 -26.27 20.20
CA GLU A 86 -5.24 -26.79 20.15
C GLU A 86 -4.28 -25.94 20.99
N LYS A 87 -4.42 -24.61 20.98
CA LYS A 87 -3.60 -23.71 21.81
C LYS A 87 -3.89 -23.78 23.32
N LEU A 88 -5.03 -24.33 23.72
CA LEU A 88 -5.42 -24.45 25.14
C LEU A 88 -5.00 -25.79 25.77
N HIS A 89 -4.63 -26.78 24.96
CA HIS A 89 -4.22 -28.12 25.41
C HIS A 89 -2.75 -28.44 25.11
N GLY A 90 -1.96 -27.45 24.70
CA GLY A 90 -0.52 -27.56 24.41
C GLY A 90 0.34 -26.75 25.37
#